data_AF-A0A932Z0D5-F1
#
_entry.id   AF-A0A932Z0D5-F1
#
_cell.length_a   1.000
_cell.length_b   1.000
_cell.length_c   1.000
_cell.angle_alpha   90.00
_cell.angle_beta   90.00
_cell.angle_gamma   90.00
#
_symmetry.space_group_name_H-M   'P 1'
#
loop_
_entity.id
_entity.type
_entity.pdbx_description
1 polymer ?
#
loop_
_entity_poly.entity_id
_entity_poly.type
_entity_poly.pdbx_seq_one_letter_code
_entity_poly.pdbx_strand_id
1 'polypeptide(L)'
;TSFLFVVLSISIVVFALIGLHSLWLMVLSRLVLIPVIAALGYEVIYFGGRHSDNGLVRAMLAPGLWLQGLTTREPDDSQLEVALEALKRVTETEQEASVETAP
;
A
#
# COMPACT_ATOMS: atom_id res chain seq x y z
N THR A 1 4.70 0.44 1.47
CA THR A 1 4.42 0.67 2.92
C THR A 1 3.21 1.59 3.18
N SER A 2 2.52 2.09 2.14
CA SER A 2 1.41 3.05 2.29
C SER A 2 0.18 2.48 2.99
N PHE A 3 -0.07 1.16 2.85
CA PHE A 3 -1.21 0.51 3.50
C PHE A 3 -1.21 0.63 5.02
N LEU A 4 -0.09 0.28 5.65
CA LEU A 4 0.05 0.36 7.10
C LEU A 4 -0.05 1.81 7.61
N PHE A 5 0.50 2.76 6.86
CA PHE A 5 0.40 4.18 7.20
C PHE A 5 -1.06 4.66 7.19
N VAL A 6 -1.80 4.38 6.11
CA VAL A 6 -3.21 4.77 6.00
C VAL A 6 -4.08 4.09 7.05
N VAL A 7 -3.89 2.79 7.28
CA VAL A 7 -4.61 2.04 8.32
C VAL A 7 -4.33 2.61 9.71
N LEU A 8 -3.07 2.95 10.01
CA LEU A 8 -2.69 3.57 11.28
C LEU A 8 -3.34 4.95 11.45
N SER A 9 -3.28 5.81 10.43
CA SER A 9 -3.90 7.14 10.47
C SER A 9 -5.41 7.05 10.70
N ILE A 10 -6.12 6.18 9.96
CA ILE A 10 -7.57 5.99 10.14
C ILE A 10 -7.85 5.41 11.52
N SER A 11 -7.06 4.45 12.00
CA SER A 11 -7.22 3.86 13.34
C SER A 11 -7.14 4.92 14.43
N ILE A 12 -6.16 5.83 14.37
CA ILE A 12 -6.01 6.90 15.36
C ILE A 12 -7.26 7.78 15.40
N VAL A 13 -7.76 8.21 14.23
CA VAL A 13 -8.97 9.06 14.15
C VAL A 13 -10.20 8.32 14.69
N VAL A 14 -10.43 7.08 14.24
CA VAL A 14 -11.61 6.29 14.65
C VAL A 14 -11.59 5.99 16.15
N PHE A 15 -10.47 5.50 16.69
CA PHE A 15 -10.38 5.17 18.11
C PHE A 15 -10.34 6.42 19.00
N ALA A 16 -9.85 7.56 18.52
CA ALA A 16 -9.90 8.82 19.26
C ALA A 16 -11.35 9.32 19.46
N LEU A 17 -12.25 9.09 18.50
CA LEU A 17 -13.66 9.50 18.59
C LEU A 17 -14.51 8.61 19.50
N ILE A 18 -14.16 7.32 19.64
CA ILE A 18 -14.92 6.36 20.46
C ILE A 18 -14.68 6.54 21.97
N GLY A 19 -13.52 7.09 22.35
CA GLY A 19 -13.15 7.33 23.75
C GLY A 19 -12.82 6.07 24.56
N LEU A 20 -12.48 6.28 25.84
CA LEU A 20 -12.07 5.21 26.77
C LEU A 20 -13.29 4.69 27.56
N HIS A 21 -13.94 3.65 27.04
CA HIS A 21 -14.91 2.85 27.79
C HIS A 21 -14.21 1.73 28.59
N SER A 22 -14.99 0.91 29.32
CA SER A 22 -14.48 -0.25 30.07
C SER A 22 -13.55 -1.15 29.22
N LEU A 23 -12.59 -1.82 29.87
CA LEU A 23 -11.56 -2.63 29.19
C LEU A 23 -12.15 -3.63 28.18
N TRP A 24 -13.28 -4.25 28.51
CA TRP A 24 -13.96 -5.21 27.64
C TRP A 24 -14.49 -4.58 26.35
N LEU A 25 -15.12 -3.40 26.45
CA LEU A 25 -15.62 -2.67 25.28
C LEU A 25 -14.47 -2.16 24.40
N MET A 26 -13.33 -1.84 25.00
CA MET A 26 -12.13 -1.41 24.28
C MET A 26 -11.53 -2.54 23.43
N VAL A 27 -11.47 -3.76 23.98
CA VAL A 27 -10.98 -4.93 23.23
C VAL A 27 -11.96 -5.32 22.11
N LEU A 28 -13.26 -5.34 22.43
CA LEU A 28 -14.29 -5.73 21.46
C LEU A 28 -14.37 -4.74 20.29
N SER A 29 -14.35 -3.44 20.57
CA SER A 29 -14.37 -2.41 19.54
C SER A 29 -13.18 -2.55 18.59
N ARG A 30 -11.97 -2.76 19.10
CA ARG A 30 -10.77 -2.99 18.28
C ARG A 30 -10.93 -4.20 17.37
N LEU A 31 -11.41 -5.32 17.90
CA LEU A 31 -11.56 -6.57 17.13
C LEU A 31 -12.52 -6.40 15.95
N VAL A 32 -13.66 -5.73 16.19
CA VAL A 32 -14.69 -5.47 15.16
C VAL A 32 -14.26 -4.39 14.17
N LEU A 33 -13.53 -3.38 14.62
CA LEU A 33 -13.12 -2.25 13.77
C LEU A 33 -11.92 -2.57 12.89
N ILE A 34 -11.07 -3.54 13.21
CA ILE A 34 -9.94 -3.96 12.36
C ILE A 34 -10.37 -4.21 10.89
N PRO A 35 -11.35 -5.08 10.59
CA PRO A 35 -11.76 -5.33 9.21
C PRO A 35 -12.36 -4.10 8.54
N VAL A 36 -13.10 -3.27 9.29
CA VAL A 36 -13.71 -2.03 8.77
C VAL A 36 -12.64 -1.01 8.38
N ILE A 37 -11.66 -0.80 9.26
CA ILE A 37 -10.54 0.13 9.02
C ILE A 37 -9.68 -0.38 7.87
N ALA A 38 -9.46 -1.70 7.76
CA ALA A 38 -8.72 -2.29 6.65
C ALA A 38 -9.43 -2.06 5.30
N ALA A 39 -10.75 -2.26 5.25
CA ALA A 39 -11.56 -2.00 4.06
C ALA A 39 -11.53 -0.51 3.66
N LEU A 40 -11.69 0.40 4.64
CA LEU A 40 -11.58 1.85 4.39
C LEU A 40 -10.18 2.24 3.92
N GLY A 41 -9.14 1.69 4.53
CA GLY A 41 -7.76 1.95 4.15
C GLY A 41 -7.46 1.50 2.72
N TYR A 42 -8.00 0.35 2.31
CA TYR A 42 -7.93 -0.10 0.92
C TYR A 42 -8.59 0.89 -0.04
N GLU A 43 -9.82 1.33 0.26
CA GLU A 43 -10.56 2.27 -0.59
C GLU A 43 -9.83 3.61 -0.74
N VAL A 44 -9.27 4.13 0.36
CA VAL A 44 -8.50 5.38 0.33
C VAL A 44 -7.26 5.27 -0.56
N ILE A 45 -6.56 4.13 -0.53
CA ILE A 45 -5.38 3.91 -1.37
C ILE A 45 -5.78 3.69 -2.82
N TYR A 46 -6.84 2.93 -3.06
CA TYR A 46 -7.38 2.68 -4.39
C TYR A 46 -7.83 3.99 -5.05
N PHE A 47 -8.61 4.79 -4.33
CA PHE A 47 -9.03 6.11 -4.76
C PHE A 47 -7.85 7.05 -4.96
N GLY A 48 -6.87 6.98 -4.06
CA GLY A 48 -5.65 7.78 -4.10
C GLY A 48 -4.80 7.54 -5.35
N GLY A 49 -4.62 6.28 -5.72
CA GLY A 49 -3.94 5.90 -6.97
C GLY A 49 -4.72 6.31 -8.21
N ARG A 50 -6.06 6.18 -8.18
CA ARG A 50 -6.92 6.55 -9.31
C ARG A 50 -7.01 8.06 -9.56
N HIS A 51 -6.86 8.88 -8.53
CA HIS A 51 -6.96 10.35 -8.60
C HIS A 51 -5.63 11.04 -8.27
N SER A 52 -4.52 10.45 -8.72
CA SER A 52 -3.15 10.94 -8.51
C SER A 52 -2.93 12.39 -8.98
N ASP A 53 -3.71 12.85 -9.97
CA ASP A 53 -3.64 14.20 -10.52
C ASP A 53 -4.27 15.26 -9.61
N ASN A 54 -5.04 14.86 -8.60
CA ASN A 54 -5.72 15.79 -7.71
C ASN A 54 -4.79 16.22 -6.56
N GLY A 55 -4.47 17.51 -6.48
CA GLY A 55 -3.46 18.03 -5.53
C GLY A 55 -3.75 17.72 -4.06
N LEU A 56 -5.04 17.63 -3.68
CA LEU A 56 -5.46 17.25 -2.33
C LEU A 56 -5.11 15.78 -2.00
N VAL A 57 -5.34 14.89 -2.96
CA VAL A 57 -5.05 13.45 -2.84
C VAL A 57 -3.53 13.25 -2.72
N ARG A 58 -2.76 13.95 -3.55
CA ARG A 58 -1.30 13.93 -3.50
C ARG A 58 -0.76 14.44 -2.16
N ALA A 59 -1.36 15.48 -1.57
CA ALA A 59 -0.99 15.98 -0.26
C ALA A 59 -1.26 14.99 0.88
N MET A 60 -2.37 14.24 0.83
CA MET A 60 -2.67 13.19 1.82
C MET A 60 -1.72 11.99 1.72
N LEU A 61 -1.28 11.65 0.50
CA LEU A 61 -0.37 10.53 0.25
C LEU A 61 1.11 10.88 0.48
N ALA A 62 1.49 12.15 0.30
CA ALA A 62 2.86 12.66 0.47
C ALA A 62 3.55 12.24 1.78
N PRO A 63 2.94 12.36 2.98
CA PRO A 63 3.60 11.95 4.21
C PRO A 63 3.88 10.43 4.26
N GLY A 64 3.02 9.60 3.66
CA GLY A 64 3.26 8.17 3.54
C GLY A 64 4.42 7.84 2.61
N LEU A 65 4.61 8.62 1.54
CA LEU A 65 5.74 8.50 0.63
C LEU A 65 7.05 8.99 1.26
N TRP A 66 7.02 10.05 2.07
CA TRP A 66 8.20 10.50 2.82
C TRP A 66 8.68 9.46 3.82
N LEU A 67 7.75 8.80 4.53
CA LEU A 67 8.07 7.67 5.39
C LEU A 67 8.69 6.50 4.64
N GLN A 68 8.26 6.24 3.40
CA GLN A 68 8.89 5.23 2.55
C GLN A 68 10.31 5.64 2.16
N GLY A 69 10.49 6.90 1.77
CA GLY A 69 11.80 7.46 1.40
C GLY A 69 12.85 7.32 2.51
N LEU A 70 12.45 7.24 3.77
CA LEU A 70 13.37 6.96 4.87
C LEU A 70 13.95 5.54 4.83
N THR A 71 13.19 4.57 4.30
CA THR A 71 13.57 3.15 4.22
C THR A 71 14.05 2.70 2.84
N THR A 72 13.77 3.47 1.79
CA THR A 72 14.14 3.16 0.40
C THR A 72 15.26 4.07 -0.08
N ARG A 73 16.45 3.52 -0.33
CA ARG A 73 17.51 4.20 -1.10
C ARG A 73 17.26 4.03 -2.60
N GLU A 74 17.70 5.02 -3.37
CA GLU A 74 17.78 4.90 -4.81
C GLU A 74 18.75 3.77 -5.19
N PRO A 75 18.35 2.84 -6.07
CA PRO A 75 19.17 1.70 -6.44
C PRO A 75 20.40 2.14 -7.23
N ASP A 76 21.48 1.40 -7.11
CA ASP A 76 22.67 1.64 -7.92
C ASP A 76 22.54 1.06 -9.35
N ASP A 77 23.42 1.49 -10.25
CA ASP A 77 23.39 1.08 -11.67
C ASP A 77 23.51 -0.45 -11.84
N SER A 78 24.23 -1.14 -10.95
CA SER A 78 24.37 -2.60 -11.02
C SER A 78 23.07 -3.32 -10.66
N GLN A 79 22.33 -2.79 -9.69
CA GLN A 79 21.00 -3.30 -9.33
C GLN A 79 20.00 -3.07 -10.48
N LEU A 80 20.10 -1.95 -11.18
CA LEU A 80 19.28 -1.66 -12.37
C LEU A 80 19.57 -2.63 -13.52
N GLU A 81 20.84 -2.95 -13.78
CA GLU A 81 21.23 -3.92 -14.82
C GLU A 81 20.68 -5.32 -14.54
N VAL A 82 20.85 -5.81 -13.31
CA VAL A 82 20.31 -7.12 -12.89
C VAL A 82 18.79 -7.16 -13.00
N ALA A 83 18.11 -6.08 -12.60
CA ALA A 83 16.65 -5.99 -12.70
C ALA A 83 16.17 -6.02 -14.16
N LEU A 84 16.87 -5.33 -15.06
CA LEU A 84 16.58 -5.34 -16.50
C LEU A 84 16.75 -6.74 -17.10
N GLU A 85 17.84 -7.43 -16.77
CA GLU A 85 18.13 -8.75 -17.31
C GLU A 85 17.14 -9.80 -16.80
N ALA A 86 16.78 -9.74 -15.51
CA ALA A 86 15.74 -10.58 -14.94
C ALA A 86 14.37 -10.37 -15.62
N LEU A 87 14.01 -9.11 -15.90
CA LEU A 87 12.74 -8.78 -16.55
C LEU A 87 12.66 -9.28 -17.99
N LYS A 88 13.74 -9.10 -18.78
CA LYS A 88 13.82 -9.61 -20.15
C LYS A 88 13.63 -11.11 -20.19
N ARG A 89 14.35 -11.82 -19.32
CA ARG A 89 14.30 -13.29 -19.27
C ARG A 89 12.91 -13.83 -18.94
N VAL A 90 12.20 -13.19 -18.01
CA VAL A 90 10.79 -13.52 -17.71
C VAL A 90 9.91 -13.29 -18.93
N THR A 91 10.09 -12.17 -19.63
CA THR A 91 9.28 -11.83 -20.81
C THR A 91 9.51 -12.81 -21.95
N GLU A 92 10.77 -13.18 -22.21
CA GLU A 92 11.15 -14.19 -23.19
C GLU A 92 10.56 -15.56 -22.85
N THR A 93 10.65 -15.98 -21.58
CA THR A 93 10.09 -17.26 -21.11
C THR A 93 8.57 -17.32 -21.29
N GLU A 94 7.84 -16.23 -20.97
CA GLU A 94 6.38 -16.14 -21.18
C GLU A 94 6.03 -16.15 -22.69
N GLN A 95 6.89 -15.56 -23.53
CA GLN A 95 6.70 -15.51 -24.97
C GLN A 95 6.97 -16.86 -25.64
N GLU A 96 7.99 -17.59 -25.19
CA GLU A 96 8.25 -18.98 -25.61
C GLU A 96 7.12 -19.92 -25.16
N ALA A 97 6.63 -19.77 -23.93
CA ALA A 97 5.53 -20.57 -23.40
C ALA A 97 4.19 -20.31 -24.13
N SER A 98 3.96 -19.08 -24.60
CA SER A 98 2.77 -18.73 -25.40
C SER A 98 2.88 -19.15 -26.87
N VAL A 99 4.10 -19.34 -27.40
CA VAL A 99 4.35 -19.89 -28.73
C VAL A 99 4.28 -21.42 -28.73
N GLU A 100 4.73 -22.10 -27.67
CA GLU A 100 4.67 -23.57 -27.55
C GLU A 100 3.26 -24.10 -27.23
N THR A 101 2.37 -23.24 -26.72
CA THR A 101 0.96 -23.59 -26.45
C THR A 101 -0.01 -23.22 -27.57
N ALA A 102 0.47 -22.63 -28.68
CA ALA A 102 -0.33 -22.39 -29.87
C ALA A 102 -0.44 -23.68 -30.73
N PRO A 103 -1.65 -24.11 -31.13
CA PRO A 103 -1.88 -25.37 -31.85
C PRO A 103 -1.33 -25.38 -33.28
#